data_AF-A0A948XPX4-F1
#
_entry.id   AF-A0A948XPX4-F1
#
_cell.length_a   1.000
_cell.length_b   1.000
_cell.length_c   1.000
_cell.angle_alpha   90.00
_cell.angle_beta   90.00
_cell.angle_gamma   90.00
#
_symmetry.space_group_name_H-M   'P 1'
#
loop_
_entity.id
_entity.type
_entity.pdbx_description
1 polymer ?
#
loop_
_entity_poly.entity_id
_entity_poly.type
_entity_poly.pdbx_seq_one_letter_code
_entity_poly.pdbx_strand_id
1 'polypeptide(L)'
;MKNTNKKLIENSREKIDILLSFGASEELDTSLDKLITFQIAKYNNNINQIRYELERFETKYQMASEEFFSKFEAGTLGDDADYFEWVGLYENVLLYKQRIKSLKSALEK
;
A
#
# COMPACT_ATOMS: atom_id res chain seq x y z
N MET A 1 -0.08 -8.42 -21.17
CA MET A 1 -0.02 -8.36 -19.69
C MET A 1 -1.03 -9.27 -18.98
N LYS A 2 -2.34 -9.27 -19.33
CA LYS A 2 -3.34 -10.11 -18.62
C LYS A 2 -3.05 -11.62 -18.62
N ASN A 3 -2.51 -12.18 -19.71
CA ASN A 3 -2.25 -13.63 -19.82
C ASN A 3 -1.05 -14.11 -18.97
N THR A 4 -0.05 -13.26 -18.79
CA THR A 4 1.16 -13.58 -18.00
C THR A 4 0.87 -13.66 -16.51
N ASN A 5 0.03 -12.75 -15.99
CA ASN A 5 -0.39 -12.77 -14.58
C ASN A 5 -1.24 -14.00 -14.25
N LYS A 6 -2.12 -14.41 -15.17
CA LYS A 6 -2.92 -15.62 -14.99
C LYS A 6 -2.04 -16.87 -14.84
N LYS A 7 -1.07 -17.04 -15.75
CA LYS A 7 -0.11 -18.15 -15.69
C LYS A 7 0.73 -18.15 -14.41
N LEU A 8 1.15 -16.99 -13.93
CA LEU A 8 1.92 -16.88 -12.69
C LEU A 8 1.09 -17.32 -11.47
N ILE A 9 -0.18 -16.92 -11.42
CA ILE A 9 -1.10 -17.31 -10.33
C ILE A 9 -1.33 -18.81 -10.35
N GLU A 10 -1.58 -19.40 -11.52
CA GLU A 10 -1.77 -20.85 -11.70
C GLU A 10 -0.54 -21.62 -11.22
N ASN A 11 0.66 -21.23 -11.69
CA ASN A 11 1.91 -21.86 -11.27
C ASN A 11 2.18 -21.74 -9.75
N SER A 12 1.74 -20.65 -9.12
CA SER A 12 1.93 -20.45 -7.69
C SER A 12 0.99 -21.33 -6.86
N ARG A 13 -0.25 -21.52 -7.33
CA ARG A 13 -1.21 -22.44 -6.71
C ARG A 13 -0.71 -23.88 -6.75
N GLU A 14 -0.26 -24.33 -7.92
CA GLU A 14 0.28 -25.69 -8.07
C GLU A 14 1.44 -25.97 -7.10
N LYS A 15 2.37 -25.01 -6.94
CA LYS A 15 3.47 -25.13 -5.98
C LYS A 15 2.99 -25.22 -4.53
N ILE A 16 1.99 -24.42 -4.17
CA ILE A 16 1.39 -24.43 -2.82
C ILE A 16 0.72 -25.79 -2.58
N ASP A 17 -0.06 -26.30 -3.53
CA ASP A 17 -0.75 -27.59 -3.41
C ASP A 17 0.25 -28.74 -3.20
N ILE A 18 1.38 -28.73 -3.93
CA ILE A 18 2.46 -29.70 -3.77
C ILE A 18 3.08 -29.59 -2.36
N LEU A 19 3.40 -28.39 -1.88
CA LEU A 19 3.95 -28.20 -0.53
C LEU A 19 3.01 -28.72 0.56
N LEU A 20 1.72 -28.44 0.42
CA LEU A 20 0.69 -28.94 1.35
C LEU A 20 0.60 -30.47 1.32
N SER A 21 0.70 -31.09 0.13
CA SER A 21 0.70 -32.56 0.00
C SER A 21 1.86 -33.26 0.71
N PHE A 22 2.97 -32.55 0.94
CA PHE A 22 4.14 -33.06 1.67
C PHE A 22 4.15 -32.70 3.16
N GLY A 23 3.06 -32.13 3.68
CA GLY A 23 2.92 -31.78 5.10
C GLY A 23 3.67 -30.52 5.53
N ALA A 24 4.11 -29.68 4.58
CA ALA A 24 4.83 -28.44 4.87
C ALA A 24 3.90 -27.25 5.21
N SER A 25 2.77 -27.51 5.85
CA SER A 25 1.73 -26.49 6.10
C SER A 25 2.21 -25.43 7.08
N GLU A 26 2.90 -25.82 8.15
CA GLU A 26 3.38 -24.89 9.19
C GLU A 26 4.51 -24.00 8.67
N GLU A 27 5.44 -24.56 7.91
CA GLU A 27 6.54 -23.79 7.30
C GLU A 27 6.03 -22.85 6.22
N LEU A 28 5.04 -23.29 5.43
CA LEU A 28 4.38 -22.44 4.44
C LEU A 28 3.69 -21.26 5.10
N ASP A 29 2.86 -21.51 6.11
CA ASP A 29 2.11 -20.49 6.84
C ASP A 29 3.06 -19.47 7.48
N THR A 30 4.06 -19.93 8.22
CA THR A 30 5.11 -19.10 8.81
C THR A 30 5.85 -18.26 7.75
N SER A 31 6.10 -18.84 6.58
CA SER A 31 6.81 -18.13 5.49
C SER A 31 5.93 -17.07 4.84
N LEU A 32 4.63 -17.32 4.68
CA LEU A 32 3.65 -16.35 4.19
C LEU A 32 3.51 -15.18 5.18
N ASP A 33 3.42 -15.45 6.48
CA ASP A 33 3.36 -14.43 7.53
C ASP A 33 4.58 -13.52 7.54
N LYS A 34 5.78 -14.10 7.41
CA LYS A 34 7.02 -13.33 7.31
C LYS A 34 7.03 -12.44 6.07
N LEU A 35 6.58 -12.95 4.93
CA LEU A 35 6.49 -12.19 3.69
C LEU A 35 5.47 -11.04 3.80
N ILE A 36 4.31 -11.31 4.37
CA ILE A 36 3.26 -10.30 4.60
C ILE A 36 3.78 -9.20 5.54
N THR A 37 4.40 -9.59 6.66
CA THR A 37 5.00 -8.66 7.63
C THR A 37 6.06 -7.79 6.99
N PHE A 38 6.93 -8.39 6.16
CA PHE A 38 7.94 -7.64 5.40
C PHE A 38 7.31 -6.60 4.46
N GLN A 39 6.25 -6.95 3.74
CA GLN A 39 5.57 -6.01 2.84
C GLN A 39 4.87 -4.88 3.59
N ILE A 40 4.28 -5.15 4.75
CA ILE A 40 3.73 -4.10 5.64
C ILE A 40 4.84 -3.13 6.05
N ALA A 41 5.99 -3.63 6.50
CA ALA A 41 7.13 -2.80 6.89
C ALA A 41 7.62 -1.93 5.72
N LYS A 42 7.69 -2.50 4.51
CA LYS A 42 8.05 -1.76 3.29
C LYS A 42 7.08 -0.62 2.98
N TYR A 43 5.77 -0.87 3.03
CA TYR A 43 4.77 0.18 2.79
C TYR A 43 4.79 1.26 3.88
N ASN A 44 5.01 0.89 5.14
CA ASN A 44 5.18 1.87 6.22
C ASN A 44 6.40 2.76 5.99
N ASN A 45 7.52 2.20 5.53
CA ASN A 45 8.71 3.00 5.20
C ASN A 45 8.42 3.99 4.05
N ASN A 46 7.76 3.53 2.98
CA ASN A 46 7.35 4.41 1.88
C ASN A 46 6.42 5.54 2.36
N ILE A 47 5.46 5.24 3.25
CA ILE A 47 4.58 6.26 3.84
C ILE A 47 5.41 7.29 4.62
N ASN A 48 6.40 6.86 5.41
CA ASN A 48 7.24 7.77 6.18
C ASN A 48 8.07 8.69 5.28
N GLN A 49 8.61 8.17 4.17
CA GLN A 49 9.32 8.98 3.18
C GLN A 49 8.41 10.04 2.54
N ILE A 50 7.21 9.64 2.12
CA ILE A 50 6.24 10.56 1.52
C ILE A 50 5.77 11.60 2.53
N ARG A 51 5.60 11.23 3.81
CA ARG A 51 5.22 12.19 4.86
C ARG A 51 6.23 13.32 5.00
N TYR A 52 7.53 13.03 4.91
CA TYR A 52 8.55 14.07 4.91
C TYR A 52 8.42 15.03 3.71
N GLU A 53 8.03 14.51 2.54
CA GLU A 53 7.75 15.37 1.38
C GLU A 53 6.47 16.19 1.54
N LEU A 54 5.44 15.64 2.20
CA LEU A 54 4.18 16.33 2.48
C LEU A 54 4.36 17.51 3.46
N GLU A 55 5.29 17.41 4.43
CA GLU A 55 5.54 18.45 5.44
C GLU A 55 5.83 19.82 4.82
N ARG A 56 6.48 19.88 3.64
CA ARG A 56 6.77 21.15 2.95
C ARG A 56 5.50 21.87 2.51
N PHE A 57 4.51 21.11 2.05
CA PHE A 57 3.22 21.65 1.62
C PHE A 57 2.36 22.00 2.83
N GLU A 58 2.32 21.10 3.81
CA GLU A 58 1.58 21.32 5.05
C GLU A 58 2.04 22.59 5.76
N THR A 59 3.35 22.84 5.78
CA THR A 59 3.94 24.06 6.35
C THR A 59 3.65 25.29 5.49
N LYS A 60 3.82 25.20 4.16
CA LYS A 60 3.60 26.33 3.22
C LYS A 60 2.15 26.84 3.26
N TYR A 61 1.19 25.92 3.28
CA TYR A 61 -0.23 26.22 3.23
C TYR A 61 -0.92 26.20 4.59
N GLN A 62 -0.20 25.88 5.68
CA GLN A 62 -0.70 25.77 7.05
C GLN A 62 -1.93 24.85 7.16
N MET A 63 -1.91 23.73 6.44
CA MET A 63 -3.05 22.83 6.29
C MET A 63 -2.56 21.38 6.26
N ALA A 64 -3.18 20.50 7.05
CA ALA A 64 -2.83 19.08 7.02
C ALA A 64 -3.21 18.44 5.67
N SER A 65 -2.44 17.46 5.20
CA SER A 65 -2.70 16.81 3.90
C SER A 65 -4.09 16.19 3.79
N GLU A 66 -4.64 15.68 4.89
CA GLU A 66 -6.00 15.11 4.94
C GLU A 66 -7.09 16.18 4.73
N GLU A 67 -6.91 17.34 5.35
CA GLU A 67 -7.82 18.48 5.19
C GLU A 67 -7.72 19.04 3.77
N PHE A 68 -6.50 19.25 3.28
CA PHE A 68 -6.23 19.68 1.92
C PHE A 68 -6.88 18.78 0.89
N PHE A 69 -6.67 17.47 0.99
CA PHE A 69 -7.23 16.49 0.06
C PHE A 69 -8.76 16.53 0.04
N SER A 70 -9.40 16.64 1.21
CA SER A 70 -10.86 16.76 1.32
C SER A 70 -11.39 18.03 0.65
N LYS A 71 -10.71 19.17 0.80
CA LYS A 71 -11.07 20.45 0.18
C LYS A 71 -10.83 20.47 -1.32
N PHE A 72 -9.75 19.83 -1.78
CA PHE A 72 -9.42 19.67 -3.20
C PHE A 72 -10.48 18.83 -3.93
N GLU A 73 -10.82 17.66 -3.38
CA GLU A 73 -11.88 16.78 -3.91
C GLU A 73 -13.25 17.49 -3.96
N ALA A 74 -13.53 18.36 -2.99
CA ALA A 74 -14.76 19.16 -2.96
C ALA A 74 -14.75 20.34 -3.96
N GLY A 75 -13.66 20.57 -4.69
CA GLY A 75 -13.53 21.68 -5.64
C GLY A 75 -13.51 23.07 -4.98
N THR A 76 -13.13 23.14 -3.69
CA THR A 76 -13.15 24.39 -2.90
C THR A 76 -11.82 25.11 -2.84
N LEU A 77 -10.79 24.55 -3.48
CA LEU A 77 -9.45 25.14 -3.58
C LEU A 77 -9.22 25.77 -4.96
N GLY A 78 -8.26 26.69 -5.04
CA GLY A 78 -7.81 27.28 -6.29
C GLY A 78 -7.01 26.29 -7.15
N ASP A 79 -6.22 26.83 -8.08
CA ASP A 79 -5.51 26.11 -9.14
C ASP A 79 -3.98 26.18 -9.00
N ASP A 80 -3.47 26.29 -7.77
CA ASP A 80 -2.03 26.29 -7.52
C ASP A 80 -1.39 24.98 -8.03
N ALA A 81 -0.27 25.09 -8.75
CA ALA A 81 0.44 23.95 -9.31
C ALA A 81 0.90 22.95 -8.22
N ASP A 82 1.22 23.45 -7.03
CA ASP A 82 1.59 22.63 -5.87
C ASP A 82 0.49 21.63 -5.48
N TYR A 83 -0.78 21.96 -5.73
CA TYR A 83 -1.91 21.12 -5.32
C TYR A 83 -1.89 19.76 -6.02
N PHE A 84 -1.53 19.70 -7.29
CA PHE A 84 -1.48 18.44 -8.03
C PHE A 84 -0.37 17.51 -7.51
N GLU A 85 0.79 18.07 -7.18
CA GLU A 85 1.89 17.28 -6.59
C GLU A 85 1.51 16.80 -5.18
N TRP A 86 0.92 17.68 -4.37
CA TRP A 86 0.46 17.35 -3.03
C TRP A 86 -0.60 16.24 -3.05
N VAL A 87 -1.59 16.32 -3.95
CA VAL A 87 -2.59 15.28 -4.18
C VAL A 87 -1.92 13.95 -4.52
N GLY A 88 -1.01 13.92 -5.49
CA GLY A 88 -0.35 12.69 -5.90
C GLY A 88 0.45 12.02 -4.77
N LEU A 89 1.13 12.82 -3.93
CA LEU A 89 1.81 12.32 -2.74
C LEU A 89 0.80 11.73 -1.73
N TYR A 90 -0.28 12.43 -1.44
CA TYR A 90 -1.26 11.97 -0.45
C TYR A 90 -2.04 10.73 -0.94
N GLU A 91 -2.38 10.64 -2.22
CA GLU A 91 -2.97 9.46 -2.84
C GLU A 91 -2.08 8.21 -2.67
N ASN A 92 -0.76 8.36 -2.79
CA ASN A 92 0.17 7.26 -2.52
C ASN A 92 0.11 6.79 -1.06
N VAL A 93 -0.03 7.72 -0.10
CA VAL A 93 -0.23 7.38 1.32
C VAL A 93 -1.52 6.58 1.50
N LEU A 94 -2.63 7.02 0.88
CA LEU A 94 -3.92 6.32 0.96
C LEU A 94 -3.85 4.92 0.34
N LEU A 95 -3.21 4.78 -0.83
CA LEU A 95 -2.98 3.50 -1.50
C LEU A 95 -2.19 2.53 -0.61
N TYR A 96 -1.10 2.99 0.01
CA TYR A 96 -0.28 2.14 0.88
C TYR A 96 -1.03 1.77 2.17
N LYS A 97 -1.78 2.69 2.78
CA LYS A 97 -2.67 2.38 3.92
C LYS A 97 -3.70 1.30 3.56
N GLN A 98 -4.31 1.39 2.38
CA GLN A 98 -5.26 0.38 1.89
C GLN A 98 -4.59 -0.99 1.74
N ARG A 99 -3.41 -1.06 1.12
CA ARG A 99 -2.65 -2.31 0.96
C ARG A 99 -2.25 -2.93 2.30
N ILE A 100 -1.79 -2.10 3.25
CA ILE A 100 -1.48 -2.54 4.62
C ILE A 100 -2.73 -3.13 5.29
N LYS A 101 -3.90 -2.49 5.15
CA LYS A 101 -5.16 -3.01 5.72
C LYS A 101 -5.49 -4.40 5.18
N SER A 102 -5.39 -4.62 3.87
CA SER A 102 -5.63 -5.93 3.26
C SER A 102 -4.63 -6.98 3.72
N LEU A 103 -3.35 -6.61 3.88
CA LEU A 103 -2.30 -7.50 4.38
C LEU A 103 -2.50 -7.87 5.85
N LYS A 104 -2.88 -6.92 6.71
CA LYS A 104 -3.18 -7.19 8.12
C LYS A 104 -4.37 -8.14 8.28
N SER A 105 -5.44 -7.95 7.51
CA SER A 105 -6.57 -8.88 7.50
C SER A 105 -6.20 -10.30 7.05
N ALA A 106 -5.10 -10.48 6.33
CA ALA A 106 -4.62 -11.81 5.96
C ALA A 106 -3.87 -12.52 7.10
N LEU A 107 -3.24 -11.79 8.02
CA LEU A 107 -2.57 -12.33 9.22
C LEU A 107 -3.56 -12.72 10.34
N GLU A 108 -4.78 -12.22 10.28
CA GLU A 108 -5.83 -12.45 11.29
C GLU A 108 -6.69 -13.69 10.99
N LYS A 109 -6.37 -14.44 9.92
CA LYS A 109 -7.12 -15.61 9.46
C LYS A 109 -6.45 -16.90 9.90
#